data_AF-A0A8S3B422-F1
#
_entry.id   AF-A0A8S3B422-F1
#
_cell.length_a   1.000
_cell.length_b   1.000
_cell.length_c   1.000
_cell.angle_alpha   90.00
_cell.angle_beta   90.00
_cell.angle_gamma   90.00
#
_symmetry.space_group_name_H-M   'P 1'
#
loop_
_entity.id
_entity.type
_entity.pdbx_description
1 polymer ?
#
loop_
_entity_poly.entity_id
_entity_poly.type
_entity_poly.pdbx_seq_one_letter_code
_entity_poly.pdbx_strand_id
1 'polypeptide(L)' 'NIPANAKWAQNGVTIAGGNGQGGATNQLFYPHGLFVDDDQTVVIADYMNHRIMQWKNGDTTNGQVVAGG' A
#
# COMPACT_ATOMS: atom_id res chain seq x y z
N ASN A 1 15.34 -1.48 16.06
CA ASN A 1 15.88 -0.23 16.63
C ASN A 1 15.81 0.88 15.59
N ILE A 2 14.82 1.79 15.70
CA ILE A 2 14.81 3.03 14.92
C ILE A 2 15.61 4.07 15.71
N PRO A 3 16.68 4.66 15.15
CA PRO A 3 17.48 5.64 15.86
C PRO A 3 16.64 6.86 16.26
N ALA A 4 16.93 7.45 17.43
CA ALA A 4 16.23 8.65 17.92
C ALA A 4 16.35 9.86 16.97
N ASN A 5 17.33 9.86 16.07
CA ASN A 5 17.55 10.89 15.05
C ASN A 5 17.22 10.42 13.61
N ALA A 6 16.48 9.31 13.46
CA ALA A 6 16.05 8.85 12.15
C ALA A 6 15.24 9.96 11.46
N LYS A 7 15.72 10.37 10.29
CA LYS A 7 15.00 11.28 9.40
C LYS A 7 14.43 10.49 8.24
N TRP A 8 13.21 10.83 7.85
CA TRP A 8 12.61 10.32 6.63
C TRP A 8 13.46 10.74 5.44
N ALA A 9 13.66 9.83 4.49
CA ALA A 9 14.28 10.15 3.22
C ALA A 9 13.40 11.20 2.51
N GLN A 10 13.98 12.34 2.14
CA GLN A 10 13.21 13.43 1.51
C GLN A 10 12.70 13.06 0.10
N ASN A 11 13.20 11.98 -0.48
CA ASN A 11 12.82 11.41 -1.76
C ASN A 11 11.88 10.20 -1.62
N GLY A 12 10.98 10.22 -0.64
CA GLY A 12 9.95 9.19 -0.51
C GLY A 12 9.10 9.07 -1.78
N VAL A 13 8.74 7.84 -2.13
CA VAL A 13 7.85 7.54 -3.25
C VAL A 13 6.55 6.92 -2.73
N THR A 14 5.43 7.23 -3.38
CA THR A 14 4.17 6.54 -3.12
C THR A 14 4.20 5.18 -3.79
N ILE A 15 4.08 4.12 -3.00
CA ILE A 15 4.12 2.73 -3.48
C ILE A 15 2.74 2.08 -3.58
N ALA A 16 1.72 2.64 -2.92
CA ALA A 16 0.36 2.12 -2.93
C ALA A 16 -0.67 3.26 -2.96
N GLY A 17 -1.70 3.11 -3.80
CA GLY A 17 -2.70 4.16 -4.01
C GLY A 17 -2.11 5.41 -4.68
N GLY A 18 -2.41 6.59 -4.15
CA GLY A 18 -1.90 7.88 -4.66
C GLY A 18 -2.66 8.46 -5.86
N ASN A 19 -3.57 7.71 -6.47
CA ASN A 19 -4.34 8.13 -7.66
C ASN A 19 -5.79 8.53 -7.33
N GLY A 20 -6.00 9.08 -6.13
CA GLY A 20 -7.32 9.41 -5.62
C GLY A 20 -8.11 8.20 -5.12
N GLN A 21 -9.32 8.48 -4.62
CA GLN A 21 -10.24 7.48 -4.11
C GLN A 21 -10.91 6.73 -5.26
N GLY A 22 -10.95 5.40 -5.21
CA GLY A 22 -11.66 4.60 -6.22
C GLY A 22 -11.33 3.12 -6.18
N GLY A 23 -11.89 2.37 -7.15
CA GLY A 23 -11.79 0.90 -7.23
C GLY A 23 -10.73 0.38 -8.20
N ALA A 24 -9.98 1.24 -8.90
CA ALA A 24 -8.89 0.78 -9.77
C ALA A 24 -7.75 0.14 -8.95
N THR A 25 -6.88 -0.63 -9.60
CA THR A 25 -5.74 -1.32 -8.96
C THR A 25 -4.68 -0.38 -8.41
N ASN A 26 -4.68 0.88 -8.84
CA ASN A 26 -3.80 1.94 -8.36
C ASN A 26 -4.53 2.96 -7.45
N GLN A 27 -5.74 2.63 -7.01
CA GLN A 27 -6.58 3.43 -6.12
C GLN A 27 -6.95 2.63 -4.86
N LEU A 28 -7.32 3.36 -3.81
CA LEU A 28 -7.83 2.80 -2.55
C LEU A 28 -9.10 3.56 -2.15
N PHE A 29 -9.96 2.95 -1.34
CA PHE A 29 -11.18 3.54 -0.82
C PHE A 29 -11.35 3.22 0.68
N TYR A 30 -11.04 4.22 1.52
CA TYR A 30 -11.01 4.14 2.99
C TYR A 30 -10.24 2.91 3.52
N PRO A 31 -8.94 2.76 3.23
CA PRO A 31 -8.17 1.64 3.76
C PRO A 31 -8.04 1.72 5.30
N HIS A 32 -8.17 0.58 5.99
CA HIS A 32 -8.21 0.53 7.46
C HIS A 32 -6.99 -0.15 8.11
N GLY A 33 -6.20 -0.89 7.34
CA GLY A 33 -5.04 -1.60 7.86
C GLY A 33 -3.98 -1.84 6.80
N LEU A 34 -2.72 -1.92 7.24
CA LEU A 34 -1.59 -2.26 6.39
C LEU A 34 -0.66 -3.24 7.12
N PHE A 35 -0.06 -4.14 6.35
CA PHE A 35 0.97 -5.06 6.79
C PHE A 35 2.11 -5.03 5.78
N VAL A 36 3.34 -5.21 6.25
CA VAL A 36 4.53 -5.33 5.40
C VAL A 36 5.24 -6.61 5.82
N ASP A 37 5.48 -7.51 4.87
CA ASP A 37 6.20 -8.75 5.11
C ASP A 37 7.73 -8.60 4.97
N ASP A 38 8.46 -9.68 5.22
CA ASP A 38 9.92 -9.72 5.15
C ASP A 38 10.47 -9.45 3.74
N ASP A 39 9.66 -9.70 2.70
CA ASP A 39 9.98 -9.39 1.30
C ASP A 39 9.66 -7.93 0.93
N GLN A 40 9.27 -7.11 1.91
CA GLN A 40 8.83 -5.72 1.75
C GLN A 40 7.58 -5.59 0.87
N THR A 41 6.76 -6.63 0.80
CA THR A 41 5.46 -6.58 0.15
C THR A 41 4.46 -5.89 1.06
N VAL A 42 3.78 -4.88 0.53
CA VAL A 42 2.75 -4.14 1.24
C VAL A 42 1.39 -4.76 0.96
N VAL A 43 0.66 -5.12 2.02
CA VAL A 43 -0.71 -5.63 1.97
C VAL A 43 -1.62 -4.63 2.66
N ILE A 44 -2.71 -4.22 2.00
CA ILE A 44 -3.64 -3.20 2.49
C ILE A 44 -5.06 -3.76 2.50
N ALA A 45 -5.74 -3.57 3.63
CA ALA A 45 -7.18 -3.80 3.75
C ALA A 45 -7.93 -2.58 3.19
N ASP A 46 -8.38 -2.68 1.94
CA ASP A 46 -9.08 -1.63 1.19
C ASP A 46 -10.59 -1.71 1.48
N TYR A 47 -10.97 -1.19 2.65
CA TYR A 47 -12.21 -1.56 3.35
C TYR A 47 -13.48 -1.25 2.56
N MET A 48 -13.65 -0.06 1.98
CA MET A 48 -14.87 0.25 1.23
C MET A 48 -14.90 -0.34 -0.18
N ASN A 49 -13.75 -0.83 -0.68
CA ASN A 49 -13.72 -1.66 -1.87
C ASN A 49 -13.87 -3.16 -1.56
N HIS A 50 -14.05 -3.53 -0.27
CA HIS A 50 -14.25 -4.91 0.18
C HIS A 50 -13.18 -5.90 -0.31
N ARG A 51 -11.93 -5.44 -0.39
CA ARG A 51 -10.81 -6.22 -0.95
C ARG A 51 -9.53 -6.07 -0.17
N ILE A 52 -8.64 -7.04 -0.35
CA ILE A 52 -7.25 -6.99 0.12
C ILE A 52 -6.37 -6.76 -1.10
N MET A 53 -5.57 -5.70 -1.03
CA MET A 53 -4.66 -5.30 -2.10
C MET A 53 -3.22 -5.62 -1.71
N GLN A 54 -2.40 -6.03 -2.67
CA GLN A 54 -0.98 -6.33 -2.51
C GLN A 54 -0.13 -5.49 -3.48
N TRP A 55 0.94 -4.89 -2.99
CA TRP A 55 2.01 -4.26 -3.77
C TRP A 55 3.34 -4.90 -3.42
N LYS A 56 3.96 -5.59 -4.39
CA LYS A 56 5.28 -6.19 -4.21
C LYS A 56 6.35 -5.10 -4.17
N ASN A 57 7.45 -5.38 -3.49
CA ASN A 57 8.58 -4.45 -3.44
C ASN A 57 9.03 -4.03 -4.85
N GLY A 58 9.16 -2.72 -5.06
CA GLY A 58 9.51 -2.11 -6.35
C GLY A 58 8.34 -1.86 -7.30
N ASP A 59 7.14 -2.42 -7.07
CA ASP A 59 5.95 -2.08 -7.87
C ASP A 59 5.29 -0.82 -7.31
N THR A 60 5.36 0.26 -8.07
CA THR A 60 4.78 1.57 -7.70
C THR A 60 3.61 1.96 -8.60
N THR A 61 3.22 1.10 -9.54
CA THR A 61 2.22 1.48 -10.56
C THR A 61 0.86 0.90 -10.26
N ASN A 62 0.76 -0.40 -9.98
CA ASN A 62 -0.53 -1.07 -9.76
C ASN A 62 -0.43 -2.14 -8.68
N GLY A 63 -1.42 -2.19 -7.80
CA GLY A 63 -1.58 -3.28 -6.86
C GLY A 63 -2.32 -4.46 -7.48
N GLN A 64 -2.31 -5.58 -6.78
CA GLN A 64 -3.06 -6.78 -7.14
C GLN A 64 -4.12 -7.06 -6.08
N VAL A 65 -5.33 -7.43 -6.50
CA VAL A 65 -6.35 -7.95 -5.59
C VAL A 65 -5.97 -9.38 -5.23
N VAL A 66 -5.75 -9.65 -3.94
CA VAL A 66 -5.36 -10.99 -3.45
C VAL A 66 -6.45 -11.69 -2.65
N ALA A 67 -7.48 -10.95 -2.21
CA ALA A 67 -8.69 -11.51 -1.59
C ALA A 67 -9.84 -10.48 -1.65
N GLY A 68 -11.08 -10.96 -1.54
CA GLY A 68 -12.29 -10.13 -1.62
C GLY A 68 -12.63 -9.69 -3.06
N GLY A 69 -13.55 -8.72 -3.18
CA GLY A 69 -14.17 -8.30 -4.44
C GLY A 69 -15.64 -8.70 -4.57
#